data_AF-A0A433VMC4-F1
#
_entry.id   AF-A0A433VMC4-F1
#
_cell.length_a   1.000
_cell.length_b   1.000
_cell.length_c   1.000
_cell.angle_alpha   90.00
_cell.angle_beta   90.00
_cell.angle_gamma   90.00
#
_symmetry.space_group_name_H-M   'P 1'
#
loop_
_entity.id
_entity.type
_entity.pdbx_description
1 polymer ?
#
loop_
_entity_poly.entity_id
_entity_poly.type
_entity_poly.pdbx_seq_one_letter_code
_entity_poly.pdbx_strand_id
1 'polypeptide(L)' 'MIDAQDFIQAASSRGFGLYTGVPCSFLKPFINYVINSRELQYIGAANEGDAIAMFIMLY' A
#
# COMPACT_ATOMS: atom_id res chain seq x y z
N MET A 1 -17.37 3.56 6.31
CA MET A 1 -16.09 2.95 5.88
C MET A 1 -15.35 4.02 5.07
N ILE A 2 -14.05 4.22 5.27
CA ILE A 2 -13.28 5.25 4.55
C ILE A 2 -13.04 4.74 3.12
N ASP A 3 -13.16 5.61 2.12
CA ASP A 3 -12.84 5.26 0.74
C ASP A 3 -11.33 5.07 0.56
N ALA A 4 -10.94 4.10 -0.28
CA ALA A 4 -9.54 3.79 -0.52
C ALA A 4 -8.79 4.98 -1.13
N GLN A 5 -9.43 5.71 -2.05
CA GLN A 5 -8.84 6.87 -2.68
C GLN A 5 -8.60 7.99 -1.67
N ASP A 6 -9.59 8.29 -0.82
CA ASP A 6 -9.49 9.36 0.19
C ASP A 6 -8.32 9.11 1.14
N PHE A 7 -8.17 7.86 1.58
CA PHE A 7 -7.07 7.47 2.46
C PHE A 7 -5.71 7.62 1.76
N ILE A 8 -5.56 7.10 0.53
CA ILE A 8 -4.28 7.12 -0.18
C ILE A 8 -3.90 8.54 -0.58
N GLN A 9 -4.85 9.40 -0.98
CA GLN A 9 -4.56 10.80 -1.28
C GLN A 9 -4.10 11.56 -0.02
N ALA A 10 -4.74 11.31 1.12
CA ALA A 10 -4.34 11.90 2.38
C ALA A 10 -2.96 11.39 2.86
N ALA A 11 -2.59 10.14 2.55
CA ALA A 11 -1.26 9.61 2.84
C ALA A 11 -0.20 10.18 1.88
N SER A 12 -0.51 10.24 0.57
CA SER A 12 0.37 10.81 -0.44
C SER A 12 0.72 12.28 -0.15
N SER A 13 -0.26 13.09 0.29
CA SER A 13 -0.02 14.50 0.67
C SER A 13 0.90 14.66 1.88
N ARG A 14 1.14 13.58 2.65
CA ARG A 14 2.09 13.51 3.77
C ARG A 14 3.43 12.88 3.38
N GLY A 15 3.64 12.55 2.11
CA GLY A 15 4.87 11.97 1.58
C GLY A 15 4.93 10.44 1.59
N PHE A 16 3.82 9.74 1.88
CA PHE A 16 3.79 8.28 1.81
C PHE A 16 3.61 7.80 0.35
N GLY A 17 4.70 7.31 -0.24
CA GLY A 17 4.73 6.78 -1.61
C GLY A 17 4.87 5.26 -1.72
N LEU A 18 5.32 4.57 -0.67
CA LEU A 18 5.57 3.13 -0.66
C LEU A 18 4.51 2.40 0.18
N TYR A 19 3.92 1.37 -0.40
CA TYR A 19 2.96 0.47 0.25
C TYR A 19 3.43 -0.97 0.09
N THR A 20 3.25 -1.77 1.12
CA THR A 20 3.56 -3.21 1.10
C THR A 20 2.48 -3.99 1.84
N GLY A 21 2.23 -5.23 1.43
CA GLY A 21 1.23 -6.07 2.06
C GLY A 21 0.96 -7.39 1.34
N VAL A 22 0.15 -8.22 1.99
CA VAL A 22 -0.32 -9.50 1.44
C VAL A 22 -1.60 -9.25 0.64
N PRO A 23 -1.66 -9.65 -0.64
CA PRO A 23 -2.88 -9.50 -1.44
C PRO A 23 -4.06 -10.30 -0.86
N CYS A 24 -5.17 -9.61 -0.57
CA CYS A 24 -6.39 -10.23 -0.07
C CYS A 24 -7.64 -9.56 -0.67
N SER A 25 -8.79 -10.23 -0.58
CA SER A 25 -10.06 -9.70 -1.12
C SER A 25 -10.55 -8.45 -0.38
N PHE A 26 -10.29 -8.34 0.92
CA PHE A 26 -10.78 -7.25 1.77
C PHE A 26 -10.15 -5.90 1.40
N LEU A 27 -8.83 -5.86 1.21
CA LEU A 27 -8.10 -4.64 0.85
C LEU A 27 -7.94 -4.46 -0.66
N LYS A 28 -8.62 -5.26 -1.47
CA LYS A 28 -8.55 -5.19 -2.94
C LYS A 28 -8.73 -3.76 -3.49
N PRO A 29 -9.68 -2.91 -3.01
CA PRO A 29 -9.80 -1.54 -3.50
C PRO A 29 -8.54 -0.69 -3.25
N PHE A 30 -7.90 -0.84 -2.09
CA PHE A 30 -6.66 -0.14 -1.76
C PHE A 30 -5.49 -0.61 -2.61
N ILE A 31 -5.30 -1.93 -2.69
CA ILE A 31 -4.21 -2.54 -3.45
C ILE A 31 -4.33 -2.13 -4.93
N ASN A 32 -5.54 -2.21 -5.49
CA ASN A 32 -5.78 -1.81 -6.87
C ASN A 32 -5.54 -0.31 -7.09
N TYR A 33 -5.91 0.55 -6.15
CA TYR A 33 -5.65 1.99 -6.26
C TYR A 33 -4.14 2.25 -6.34
N VAL A 34 -3.35 1.63 -5.47
CA VAL A 34 -1.90 1.83 -5.43
C VAL A 34 -1.22 1.23 -6.67
N ILE A 35 -1.54 -0.02 -7.06
CA ILE A 35 -0.91 -0.69 -8.21
C ILE A 35 -1.18 0.04 -9.54
N ASN A 36 -2.35 0.67 -9.67
CA ASN A 36 -2.70 1.41 -10.89
C ASN A 36 -2.15 2.85 -10.90
N SER A 37 -1.56 3.33 -9.80
CA SER A 37 -0.95 4.65 -9.75
C SER A 37 0.46 4.62 -10.35
N ARG A 38 0.83 5.69 -11.08
CA ARG A 38 2.20 5.87 -11.58
C ARG A 38 3.14 6.50 -10.55
N GLU A 39 2.58 7.10 -9.51
CA GLU A 39 3.31 7.89 -8.51
C GLU A 39 3.56 7.10 -7.22
N LEU A 40 2.87 5.96 -7.03
CA LEU A 40 2.96 5.14 -5.84
C LEU A 40 3.62 3.80 -6.17
N GLN A 41 4.28 3.22 -5.18
CA GLN A 41 4.91 1.92 -5.28
C GLN A 41 4.18 0.92 -4.39
N TYR A 42 3.82 -0.23 -4.97
CA TYR A 42 3.29 -1.37 -4.22
C TYR A 42 4.24 -2.56 -4.31
N ILE A 43 4.66 -3.09 -3.17
CA ILE A 43 5.45 -4.32 -3.08
C ILE A 43 4.58 -5.41 -2.45
N GLY A 44 4.31 -6.49 -3.19
CA GLY A 44 3.57 -7.62 -2.66
C GLY A 44 4.44 -8.51 -1.78
N ALA A 45 3.91 -8.93 -0.63
CA ALA A 45 4.56 -9.85 0.30
C ALA A 45 3.86 -11.21 0.36
N ALA A 46 4.61 -12.26 0.71
CA ALA A 46 4.06 -13.62 0.85
C ALA A 46 3.27 -13.83 2.15
N ASN A 47 3.64 -13.12 3.22
CA ASN A 47 2.94 -13.08 4.50
C ASN A 47 3.11 -11.70 5.16
N GLU A 48 2.35 -11.43 6.23
CA GLU A 48 2.34 -10.12 6.90
C GLU A 48 3.69 -9.80 7.58
N GLY A 49 4.40 -10.82 8.06
CA GLY A 49 5.75 -10.67 8.62
C GLY A 49 6.75 -10.20 7.57
N ASP A 50 6.71 -10.78 6.37
CA ASP A 50 7.54 -10.35 5.23
C ASP A 50 7.22 -8.90 4.85
N ALA A 51 5.95 -8.49 4.85
CA ALA A 51 5.56 -7.12 4.54
C ALA A 51 6.20 -6.11 5.50
N ILE A 52 6.18 -6.40 6.81
CA ILE A 52 6.79 -5.56 7.84
C ILE A 52 8.32 -5.53 7.68
N ALA A 53 8.94 -6.70 7.49
CA ALA A 53 10.39 -6.80 7.31
C ALA A 53 10.87 -6.00 6.09
N MET A 54 10.15 -6.06 4.96
CA MET A 54 10.46 -5.26 3.77
C MET A 54 10.33 -3.77 4.04
N PHE A 55 9.26 -3.33 4.74
CA PHE A 55 9.07 -1.91 5.03
C PHE A 55 10.22 -1.34 5.87
N ILE A 56 10.65 -2.07 6.89
CA ILE A 56 11.77 -1.67 7.76
C ILE A 56 13.10 -1.62 7.00
N MET A 57 13.31 -2.48 6.01
CA MET A 57 14.56 -2.51 5.24
C MET A 57 14.65 -1.41 4.18
N LEU A 58 13.51 -0.81 3.79
CA LEU A 58 13.43 0.20 2.73
C LEU A 58 13.32 1.64 3.27
N TYR A 59 13.25 1.82 4.59
CA TYR A 59 13.17 3.10 5.31
C TYR A 59 14.30 3.24 6.34
#